data_AF-A0A5A9EYI1-F1
#
_entry.id   AF-A0A5A9EYI1-F1
#
_cell.length_a   1.000
_cell.length_b   1.000
_cell.length_c   1.000
_cell.angle_alpha   90.00
_cell.angle_beta   90.00
_cell.angle_gamma   90.00
#
_symmetry.space_group_name_H-M   'P 1'
#
loop_
_entity.id
_entity.type
_entity.pdbx_description
1 polymer ?
#
loop_
_entity_poly.entity_id
_entity_poly.type
_entity_poly.pdbx_seq_one_letter_code
_entity_poly.pdbx_strand_id
1 'polypeptide(L)'
;MSTQRLSTAAAAALALAAVVSVFSPARAEELALQKSASAIEAKYNGLDMGILTLGPTMSAAEAKAALIKEYGDVLNVSEGTIGISYKSIPLESQVYTTRIAATKPGDEISVLFGTPATGNTVVNMTRRLTFEDARTAPEAGAVLAQLVSKYGNPSHNKPAVTGRASEMYRLTWVFDTKGPKPCPTSGCWVVYSSFQVDQLADEKRRLATGHAVEIMATAFTHSSDGNRVRTLEVTANYVANKVLTLEEAFQQFQKAGEELYRKSATPAAAPKL
;
A
#
# COMPACT_ATOMS: atom_id res chain seq x y z
N MET A 1 26.36 -7.37 -82.44
CA MET A 1 27.48 -6.56 -81.88
C MET A 1 26.88 -5.57 -80.89
N SER A 2 27.34 -5.60 -79.62
CA SER A 2 27.22 -4.57 -78.55
C SER A 2 25.82 -4.00 -78.24
N THR A 3 25.35 -3.90 -77.00
CA THR A 3 26.08 -3.57 -75.77
C THR A 3 25.20 -3.91 -74.55
N GLN A 4 25.80 -4.50 -73.52
CA GLN A 4 25.24 -4.60 -72.16
C GLN A 4 25.20 -3.22 -71.49
N ARG A 5 24.20 -2.96 -70.63
CA ARG A 5 24.38 -2.23 -69.36
C ARG A 5 23.50 -2.82 -68.27
N LEU A 6 24.16 -3.18 -67.18
CA LEU A 6 23.61 -3.58 -65.89
C LEU A 6 22.87 -2.43 -65.21
N SER A 7 21.82 -2.73 -64.46
CA SER A 7 21.53 -2.02 -63.21
C SER A 7 21.16 -3.01 -62.10
N THR A 8 22.19 -3.30 -61.30
CA THR A 8 22.16 -3.92 -59.98
C THR A 8 21.47 -2.99 -58.98
N ALA A 9 20.18 -3.19 -58.69
CA ALA A 9 19.51 -2.50 -57.58
C ALA A 9 18.23 -3.25 -57.14
N ALA A 10 18.34 -4.49 -56.67
CA ALA A 10 17.16 -5.21 -56.14
C ALA A 10 17.45 -6.24 -55.05
N ALA A 11 18.60 -6.18 -54.37
CA ALA A 11 19.00 -7.22 -53.41
C ALA A 11 19.33 -6.73 -51.98
N ALA A 12 18.98 -5.48 -51.63
CA ALA A 12 19.34 -4.92 -50.32
C ALA A 12 18.16 -4.38 -49.50
N ALA A 13 16.92 -4.79 -49.78
CA ALA A 13 15.74 -4.31 -49.05
C ALA A 13 15.02 -5.39 -48.21
N LEU A 14 15.43 -6.67 -48.26
CA LEU A 14 14.74 -7.77 -47.58
C LEU A 14 15.47 -8.33 -46.34
N ALA A 15 16.66 -7.83 -46.00
CA ALA A 15 17.43 -8.33 -44.86
C ALA A 15 17.32 -7.47 -43.57
N LEU A 16 16.62 -6.34 -43.60
CA LEU A 16 16.45 -5.46 -42.42
C LEU A 16 15.08 -5.56 -41.72
N ALA A 17 14.17 -6.42 -42.20
CA ALA A 17 12.87 -6.63 -41.55
C ALA A 17 12.86 -7.79 -40.53
N ALA A 18 13.94 -8.58 -40.43
CA ALA A 18 14.01 -9.76 -39.56
C ALA A 18 14.69 -9.52 -38.20
N VAL A 19 15.29 -8.35 -37.96
CA VAL A 19 16.02 -8.06 -36.70
C VAL A 19 15.20 -7.18 -35.74
N VAL A 20 14.05 -6.64 -36.17
CA VAL A 20 13.23 -5.76 -35.32
C VAL A 20 12.21 -6.53 -34.47
N SER A 21 12.01 -7.83 -34.69
CA SER A 21 10.99 -8.62 -33.98
C SER A 21 11.43 -9.21 -32.63
N VAL A 22 12.70 -9.07 -32.23
CA VAL A 22 13.25 -9.76 -31.03
C VAL A 22 13.25 -8.90 -29.76
N PHE A 23 12.81 -7.64 -29.86
CA PHE A 23 12.76 -6.70 -28.73
C PHE A 23 11.37 -6.13 -28.51
N SER A 24 10.31 -6.91 -28.73
CA SER A 24 9.10 -6.66 -27.95
C SER A 24 9.48 -6.93 -26.50
N PRO A 25 9.42 -5.95 -25.57
CA PRO A 25 9.52 -6.28 -24.16
C PRO A 25 8.48 -7.36 -23.91
N ALA A 26 8.92 -8.54 -23.49
CA ALA A 26 8.01 -9.63 -23.16
C ALA A 26 6.98 -9.02 -22.20
N ARG A 27 5.72 -8.91 -22.65
CA ARG A 27 4.65 -8.42 -21.78
C ARG A 27 4.67 -9.30 -20.54
N ALA A 28 4.61 -8.68 -19.36
CA ALA A 28 4.52 -9.43 -18.13
C ALA A 28 3.39 -10.45 -18.26
N GLU A 29 3.68 -11.69 -17.88
CA GLU A 29 2.64 -12.71 -17.90
C GLU A 29 1.68 -12.40 -16.76
N GLU A 30 0.43 -12.11 -17.13
CA GLU A 30 -0.62 -11.78 -16.17
C GLU A 30 -1.02 -13.03 -15.39
N LEU A 31 -0.99 -12.94 -14.07
CA LEU A 31 -1.36 -13.97 -13.13
C LEU A 31 -2.60 -13.55 -12.35
N ALA A 32 -3.68 -14.32 -12.48
CA ALA A 32 -4.84 -14.16 -11.62
C ALA A 32 -4.54 -14.73 -10.23
N LEU A 33 -4.09 -13.87 -9.31
CA LEU A 33 -3.84 -14.23 -7.92
C LEU A 33 -5.09 -14.79 -7.26
N GLN A 34 -4.97 -15.98 -6.67
CA GLN A 34 -6.02 -16.69 -5.97
C GLN A 34 -5.97 -16.37 -4.48
N LYS A 35 -7.14 -16.22 -3.85
CA LYS A 35 -7.22 -16.06 -2.40
C LYS A 35 -6.69 -17.32 -1.71
N SER A 36 -5.62 -17.17 -0.95
CA SER A 36 -4.89 -18.26 -0.29
C SER A 36 -4.86 -18.08 1.23
N ALA A 37 -5.01 -16.85 1.72
CA ALA A 37 -5.15 -16.56 3.15
C ALA A 37 -6.30 -15.58 3.43
N SER A 38 -6.67 -15.49 4.70
CA SER A 38 -7.61 -14.47 5.19
C SER A 38 -6.85 -13.38 5.94
N ALA A 39 -7.36 -12.15 5.88
CA ALA A 39 -6.81 -11.05 6.66
C ALA A 39 -6.82 -11.37 8.17
N ILE A 40 -5.78 -10.94 8.85
CA ILE A 40 -5.65 -11.00 10.30
C ILE A 40 -6.51 -9.88 10.90
N GLU A 41 -7.36 -10.26 11.84
CA GLU A 41 -8.15 -9.31 12.62
C GLU A 41 -7.22 -8.47 13.53
N ALA A 42 -7.41 -7.14 13.55
CA ALA A 42 -6.68 -6.25 14.46
C ALA A 42 -7.58 -5.81 15.62
N LYS A 43 -7.93 -6.75 16.50
CA LYS A 43 -8.62 -6.45 17.77
C LYS A 43 -7.73 -6.82 18.94
N TYR A 44 -7.48 -5.85 19.82
CA TYR A 44 -6.67 -6.04 21.02
C TYR A 44 -7.43 -5.57 22.24
N ASN A 45 -7.71 -6.47 23.19
CA ASN A 45 -8.47 -6.17 24.40
C ASN A 45 -9.83 -5.47 24.12
N GLY A 46 -10.49 -5.85 23.01
CA GLY A 46 -11.77 -5.26 22.59
C GLY A 46 -11.67 -3.88 21.93
N LEU A 47 -10.46 -3.34 21.75
CA LEU A 47 -10.25 -2.07 21.04
C LEU A 47 -10.36 -2.27 19.54
N ASP A 48 -11.13 -1.38 18.90
CA ASP A 48 -11.22 -1.26 17.45
C ASP A 48 -10.08 -0.38 16.91
N MET A 49 -9.18 -1.01 16.15
CA MET A 49 -8.03 -0.34 15.52
C MET A 49 -8.40 0.40 14.22
N GLY A 50 -9.69 0.43 13.87
CA GLY A 50 -10.21 1.10 12.70
C GLY A 50 -10.22 2.63 12.78
N ILE A 51 -10.33 3.27 11.61
CA ILE A 51 -10.60 4.71 11.48
C ILE A 51 -12.03 4.87 10.95
N LEU A 52 -12.85 5.68 11.60
CA LEU A 52 -14.30 5.69 11.40
C LEU A 52 -14.88 4.28 11.65
N THR A 53 -15.65 3.76 10.69
CA THR A 53 -16.20 2.40 10.67
C THR A 53 -15.33 1.43 9.87
N LEU A 54 -14.20 1.88 9.31
CA LEU A 54 -13.31 1.09 8.45
C LEU A 54 -12.31 0.29 9.28
N GLY A 55 -12.15 -1.00 8.94
CA GLY A 55 -11.26 -1.93 9.66
C GLY A 55 -10.39 -2.79 8.74
N PRO A 56 -9.39 -3.49 9.31
CA PRO A 56 -8.37 -4.25 8.56
C PRO A 56 -8.93 -5.46 7.78
N THR A 57 -10.09 -5.97 8.16
CA THR A 57 -10.70 -7.14 7.54
C THR A 57 -11.65 -6.77 6.39
N MET A 58 -11.95 -5.48 6.21
CA MET A 58 -12.84 -5.03 5.15
C MET A 58 -12.17 -5.20 3.79
N SER A 59 -12.91 -5.75 2.84
CA SER A 59 -12.58 -5.74 1.42
C SER A 59 -12.69 -4.34 0.83
N ALA A 60 -12.12 -4.14 -0.36
CA ALA A 60 -12.27 -2.89 -1.12
C ALA A 60 -13.74 -2.53 -1.39
N ALA A 61 -14.62 -3.50 -1.63
CA ALA A 61 -16.04 -3.26 -1.85
C ALA A 61 -16.75 -2.76 -0.59
N GLU A 62 -16.49 -3.37 0.56
CA GLU A 62 -17.04 -2.96 1.85
C GLU A 62 -16.53 -1.58 2.26
N ALA A 63 -15.23 -1.34 2.11
CA ALA A 63 -14.64 -0.04 2.39
C ALA A 63 -15.20 1.05 1.47
N LYS A 64 -15.41 0.76 0.18
CA LYS A 64 -16.08 1.68 -0.76
C LYS A 64 -17.48 2.03 -0.28
N ALA A 65 -18.29 1.04 0.08
CA ALA A 65 -19.65 1.26 0.56
C ALA A 65 -19.68 2.11 1.85
N ALA A 66 -18.77 1.84 2.78
CA ALA A 66 -18.62 2.63 4.00
C ALA A 66 -18.21 4.08 3.70
N LEU A 67 -17.27 4.30 2.77
CA LEU A 67 -16.84 5.64 2.37
C LEU A 67 -17.94 6.41 1.65
N ILE A 68 -18.73 5.76 0.78
CA ILE A 68 -19.89 6.37 0.14
C ILE A 68 -20.87 6.90 1.19
N LYS A 69 -21.12 6.12 2.26
CA LYS A 69 -22.02 6.55 3.33
C LYS A 69 -21.53 7.83 4.03
N GLU A 70 -20.22 8.00 4.24
CA GLU A 70 -19.67 9.11 5.03
C GLU A 70 -19.17 10.33 4.24
N TYR A 71 -18.87 10.14 2.95
CA TYR A 71 -18.32 11.17 2.07
C TYR A 71 -19.15 11.39 0.79
N GLY A 72 -20.14 10.53 0.51
CA GLY A 72 -20.90 10.55 -0.74
C GLY A 72 -20.20 9.79 -1.88
N ASP A 73 -20.80 9.84 -3.07
CA ASP A 73 -20.38 9.00 -4.21
C ASP A 73 -19.09 9.47 -4.92
N VAL A 74 -18.57 10.65 -4.59
CA VAL A 74 -17.36 11.21 -5.23
C VAL A 74 -16.11 10.65 -4.56
N LEU A 75 -15.72 9.46 -4.99
CA LEU A 75 -14.51 8.76 -4.53
C LEU A 75 -13.44 8.75 -5.63
N ASN A 76 -12.17 8.87 -5.22
CA ASN A 76 -11.03 8.60 -6.09
C ASN A 76 -10.58 7.16 -5.88
N VAL A 77 -10.82 6.31 -6.87
CA VAL A 77 -10.43 4.90 -6.87
C VAL A 77 -9.18 4.75 -7.72
N SER A 78 -8.11 4.21 -7.13
CA SER A 78 -6.90 3.83 -7.86
C SER A 78 -6.85 2.33 -8.04
N GLU A 79 -6.54 1.92 -9.26
CA GLU A 79 -6.35 0.53 -9.65
C GLU A 79 -4.91 0.32 -10.10
N GLY A 80 -4.40 -0.89 -9.94
CA GLY A 80 -3.04 -1.22 -10.33
C GLY A 80 -2.77 -2.72 -10.29
N THR A 81 -1.52 -3.06 -10.55
CA THR A 81 -1.00 -4.42 -10.49
C THR A 81 0.14 -4.50 -9.49
N ILE A 82 0.50 -5.72 -9.12
CA ILE A 82 1.72 -6.03 -8.37
C ILE A 82 2.48 -7.09 -9.15
N GLY A 83 3.82 -7.07 -9.14
CA GLY A 83 4.59 -7.99 -9.96
C GLY A 83 6.01 -8.23 -9.47
N ILE A 84 6.63 -9.27 -10.01
CA ILE A 84 8.03 -9.63 -9.79
C ILE A 84 8.69 -10.03 -11.11
N SER A 85 10.01 -10.09 -11.12
CA SER A 85 10.76 -10.80 -12.16
C SER A 85 11.33 -12.10 -11.59
N TYR A 86 10.90 -13.25 -12.13
CA TYR A 86 11.43 -14.57 -11.77
C TYR A 86 12.35 -15.06 -12.89
N LYS A 87 13.67 -15.14 -12.65
CA LYS A 87 14.67 -15.58 -13.65
C LYS A 87 14.48 -14.89 -15.02
N SER A 88 14.33 -13.57 -15.01
CA SER A 88 14.08 -12.73 -16.20
C SER A 88 12.70 -12.91 -16.86
N ILE A 89 11.78 -13.66 -16.26
CA ILE A 89 10.37 -13.73 -16.66
C ILE A 89 9.59 -12.70 -15.83
N PRO A 90 9.12 -11.60 -16.43
CA PRO A 90 8.26 -10.64 -15.74
C PRO A 90 6.87 -11.25 -15.51
N LEU A 91 6.37 -11.16 -14.28
CA LEU A 91 5.06 -11.63 -13.86
C LEU A 91 4.33 -10.47 -13.17
N GLU A 92 3.07 -10.27 -13.50
CA GLU A 92 2.22 -9.23 -12.91
C GLU A 92 0.87 -9.82 -12.52
N SER A 93 0.21 -9.27 -11.51
CA SER A 93 -1.13 -9.67 -11.13
C SER A 93 -2.16 -9.16 -12.15
N GLN A 94 -3.38 -9.69 -12.07
CA GLN A 94 -4.55 -8.98 -12.59
C GLN A 94 -4.65 -7.57 -11.99
N VAL A 95 -5.32 -6.64 -12.68
CA VAL A 95 -5.64 -5.32 -12.13
C VAL A 95 -6.60 -5.46 -10.95
N TYR A 96 -6.34 -4.74 -9.86
CA TYR A 96 -7.21 -4.67 -8.69
C TYR A 96 -7.21 -3.28 -8.06
N THR A 97 -8.20 -2.98 -7.22
CA THR A 97 -8.27 -1.71 -6.47
C THR A 97 -7.17 -1.67 -5.41
N THR A 98 -6.20 -0.78 -5.59
CA THR A 98 -5.06 -0.61 -4.66
C THR A 98 -5.34 0.47 -3.62
N ARG A 99 -6.16 1.46 -3.97
CA ARG A 99 -6.47 2.60 -3.10
C ARG A 99 -7.88 3.13 -3.35
N ILE A 100 -8.54 3.57 -2.29
CA ILE A 100 -9.72 4.44 -2.37
C ILE A 100 -9.48 5.66 -1.49
N ALA A 101 -9.66 6.85 -2.04
CA ALA A 101 -9.60 8.10 -1.31
C ALA A 101 -10.91 8.87 -1.42
N ALA A 102 -11.28 9.58 -0.35
CA ALA A 102 -12.46 10.42 -0.27
C ALA A 102 -12.11 11.75 0.39
N THR A 103 -12.74 12.83 -0.07
CA THR A 103 -12.48 14.17 0.45
C THR A 103 -13.79 14.95 0.55
N LYS A 104 -13.96 15.67 1.66
CA LYS A 104 -14.95 16.73 1.85
C LYS A 104 -14.26 17.92 2.53
N PRO A 105 -14.87 19.12 2.58
CA PRO A 105 -14.24 20.27 3.21
C PRO A 105 -13.73 19.96 4.63
N GLY A 106 -12.41 20.11 4.83
CA GLY A 106 -11.74 19.88 6.11
C GLY A 106 -11.54 18.41 6.51
N ASP A 107 -11.85 17.43 5.67
CA ASP A 107 -11.73 15.99 6.01
C ASP A 107 -11.36 15.16 4.77
N GLU A 108 -10.21 14.50 4.81
CA GLU A 108 -9.76 13.57 3.79
C GLU A 108 -9.44 12.21 4.41
N ILE A 109 -9.72 11.15 3.66
CA ILE A 109 -9.36 9.79 4.03
C ILE A 109 -8.82 9.04 2.82
N SER A 110 -7.83 8.19 3.06
CA SER A 110 -7.17 7.35 2.08
C SER A 110 -7.03 5.95 2.66
N VAL A 111 -7.56 4.96 1.95
CA VAL A 111 -7.54 3.55 2.32
C VAL A 111 -6.73 2.80 1.27
N LEU A 112 -5.72 2.06 1.72
CA LEU A 112 -4.87 1.20 0.89
C LEU A 112 -5.24 -0.26 1.14
N PHE A 113 -5.26 -1.03 0.07
CA PHE A 113 -5.63 -2.44 0.10
C PHE A 113 -4.42 -3.33 -0.20
N GLY A 114 -4.46 -4.53 0.37
CA GLY A 114 -3.55 -5.61 0.04
C GLY A 114 -3.85 -6.19 -1.34
N THR A 115 -3.30 -7.36 -1.63
CA THR A 115 -3.48 -8.00 -2.93
C THR A 115 -4.75 -8.88 -2.95
N PRO A 116 -5.19 -9.36 -4.14
CA PRO A 116 -6.24 -10.37 -4.24
C PRO A 116 -5.93 -11.67 -3.47
N ALA A 117 -4.66 -11.99 -3.19
CA ALA A 117 -4.26 -13.21 -2.47
C ALA A 117 -4.83 -13.29 -1.04
N THR A 118 -5.19 -12.16 -0.44
CA THR A 118 -5.86 -12.08 0.88
C THR A 118 -7.27 -11.48 0.81
N GLY A 119 -7.84 -11.40 -0.40
CA GLY A 119 -9.18 -10.84 -0.62
C GLY A 119 -9.23 -9.31 -0.76
N ASN A 120 -8.11 -8.66 -1.11
CA ASN A 120 -8.03 -7.22 -1.33
C ASN A 120 -8.54 -6.39 -0.14
N THR A 121 -8.02 -6.73 1.05
CA THR A 121 -8.45 -6.18 2.34
C THR A 121 -7.62 -4.98 2.77
N VAL A 122 -8.14 -4.16 3.69
CA VAL A 122 -7.46 -2.95 4.16
C VAL A 122 -6.13 -3.27 4.85
N VAL A 123 -5.05 -2.65 4.36
CA VAL A 123 -3.70 -2.78 4.95
C VAL A 123 -3.15 -1.48 5.53
N ASN A 124 -3.70 -0.34 5.12
CA ASN A 124 -3.38 0.96 5.69
C ASN A 124 -4.55 1.94 5.51
N MET A 125 -4.72 2.84 6.46
CA MET A 125 -5.65 3.96 6.37
C MET A 125 -4.97 5.22 6.88
N THR A 126 -5.21 6.34 6.21
CA THR A 126 -4.81 7.67 6.70
C THR A 126 -6.02 8.58 6.59
N ARG A 127 -6.38 9.24 7.69
CA ARG A 127 -7.40 10.30 7.71
C ARG A 127 -6.77 11.58 8.20
N ARG A 128 -7.01 12.68 7.50
CA ARG A 128 -6.56 14.01 7.90
C ARG A 128 -7.76 14.94 8.01
N LEU A 129 -7.84 15.59 9.17
CA LEU A 129 -8.78 16.66 9.46
C LEU A 129 -8.04 17.99 9.45
N THR A 130 -8.63 18.99 8.81
CA THR A 130 -8.08 20.35 8.76
C THR A 130 -9.15 21.34 9.24
N PHE A 131 -8.76 22.15 10.21
CA PHE A 131 -9.57 23.21 10.80
C PHE A 131 -8.90 24.54 10.44
N GLU A 132 -9.54 25.32 9.57
CA GLU A 132 -8.95 26.56 9.05
C GLU A 132 -9.07 27.74 10.04
N ASP A 133 -10.17 27.81 10.80
CA ASP A 133 -10.41 28.88 11.78
C ASP A 133 -10.13 28.39 13.21
N ALA A 134 -9.14 29.01 13.86
CA ALA A 134 -8.77 28.70 15.24
C ALA A 134 -9.93 28.86 16.24
N ARG A 135 -10.90 29.75 15.95
CA ARG A 135 -12.04 30.02 16.84
C ARG A 135 -13.04 28.87 16.90
N THR A 136 -13.10 28.05 15.85
CA THR A 136 -14.01 26.90 15.75
C THR A 136 -13.27 25.57 15.79
N ALA A 137 -11.94 25.58 15.65
CA ALA A 137 -11.08 24.42 15.82
C ALA A 137 -11.22 23.79 17.22
N PRO A 138 -11.08 22.46 17.36
CA PRO A 138 -11.13 21.81 18.65
C PRO A 138 -9.88 22.09 19.49
N GLU A 139 -10.05 22.04 20.81
CA GLU A 139 -8.95 22.09 21.77
C GLU A 139 -8.04 20.85 21.62
N ALA A 140 -6.73 21.06 21.59
CA ALA A 140 -5.74 20.00 21.46
C ALA A 140 -5.88 18.97 22.58
N GLY A 141 -6.02 19.41 23.83
CA GLY A 141 -6.24 18.51 24.96
C GLY A 141 -7.46 17.60 24.80
N ALA A 142 -8.56 18.11 24.24
CA ALA A 142 -9.77 17.33 23.99
C ALA A 142 -9.56 16.30 22.87
N VAL A 143 -8.88 16.67 21.78
CA VAL A 143 -8.53 15.74 20.70
C VAL A 143 -7.62 14.62 21.21
N LEU A 144 -6.60 14.95 21.98
CA LEU A 144 -5.68 13.98 22.58
C LEU A 144 -6.42 13.00 23.51
N ALA A 145 -7.33 13.51 24.36
CA ALA A 145 -8.14 12.69 25.25
C ALA A 145 -9.05 11.72 24.47
N GLN A 146 -9.67 12.16 23.37
CA GLN A 146 -10.49 11.29 22.53
C GLN A 146 -9.66 10.18 21.88
N LEU A 147 -8.45 10.50 21.40
CA LEU A 147 -7.55 9.50 20.82
C LEU A 147 -7.12 8.46 21.86
N VAL A 148 -6.78 8.91 23.08
CA VAL A 148 -6.45 8.01 24.20
C VAL A 148 -7.66 7.17 24.62
N SER A 149 -8.86 7.74 24.63
CA SER A 149 -10.08 6.98 24.90
C SER A 149 -10.36 5.91 23.85
N LYS A 150 -10.00 6.16 22.59
CA LYS A 150 -10.24 5.22 21.48
C LYS A 150 -9.19 4.10 21.42
N TYR A 151 -7.91 4.44 21.52
CA TYR A 151 -6.80 3.50 21.28
C TYR A 151 -6.05 3.09 22.55
N GLY A 152 -6.44 3.61 23.72
CA GLY A 152 -5.74 3.40 24.98
C GLY A 152 -4.54 4.35 25.16
N ASN A 153 -3.67 4.05 26.12
CA ASN A 153 -2.46 4.84 26.35
C ASN A 153 -1.45 4.65 25.20
N PRO A 154 -0.84 5.73 24.68
CA PRO A 154 0.13 5.62 23.60
C PRO A 154 1.43 4.95 24.08
N SER A 155 1.99 4.11 23.24
CA SER A 155 3.33 3.52 23.38
C SER A 155 4.44 4.57 23.35
N HIS A 156 4.19 5.70 22.70
CA HIS A 156 5.09 6.85 22.65
C HIS A 156 4.30 8.16 22.56
N ASN A 157 4.68 9.13 23.38
CA ASN A 157 4.15 10.49 23.35
C ASN A 157 5.33 11.45 23.32
N LYS A 158 5.51 12.18 22.23
CA LYS A 158 6.46 13.30 22.19
C LYS A 158 5.68 14.62 22.27
N PRO A 159 5.88 15.41 23.34
CA PRO A 159 5.35 16.76 23.40
C PRO A 159 6.04 17.65 22.35
N ALA A 160 5.37 18.76 22.05
CA ALA A 160 5.73 19.80 21.09
C ALA A 160 7.24 19.95 20.89
N VAL A 161 7.69 19.88 19.64
CA VAL A 161 9.00 20.43 19.28
C VAL A 161 8.88 21.95 19.42
N THR A 162 9.25 22.45 20.59
CA THR A 162 9.27 23.89 20.90
C THR A 162 10.29 24.57 19.99
N GLY A 163 9.87 25.64 19.29
CA GLY A 163 10.74 26.46 18.44
C GLY A 163 10.42 26.47 16.94
N ARG A 164 9.35 25.79 16.50
CA ARG A 164 8.73 26.02 15.18
C ARG A 164 7.43 26.81 15.35
N ALA A 165 6.98 27.49 14.30
CA ALA A 165 5.78 28.34 14.29
C ALA A 165 4.44 27.59 14.56
N SER A 166 4.48 26.27 14.74
CA SER A 166 3.37 25.44 15.20
C SER A 166 3.87 24.39 16.18
N GLU A 167 3.13 24.18 17.27
CA GLU A 167 3.37 23.05 18.16
C GLU A 167 2.86 21.76 17.49
N MET A 168 3.56 20.66 17.74
CA MET A 168 3.23 19.35 17.18
C MET A 168 3.12 18.32 18.30
N TYR A 169 1.93 17.77 18.48
CA TYR A 169 1.72 16.60 19.33
C TYR A 169 1.82 15.34 18.47
N ARG A 170 2.61 14.37 18.91
CA ARG A 170 2.71 13.06 18.25
C ARG A 170 2.47 11.93 19.24
N LEU A 171 1.48 11.11 18.93
CA LEU A 171 1.10 9.93 19.69
C LEU A 171 1.24 8.70 18.80
N THR A 172 1.83 7.66 19.33
CA THR A 172 2.00 6.39 18.62
C THR A 172 1.56 5.26 19.51
N TRP A 173 0.73 4.36 18.96
CA TRP A 173 0.34 3.10 19.56
C TRP A 173 0.93 1.97 18.70
N VAL A 174 1.64 1.06 19.35
CA VAL A 174 2.20 -0.14 18.72
C VAL A 174 1.58 -1.35 19.41
N PHE A 175 1.10 -2.30 18.62
CA PHE A 175 0.53 -3.55 19.10
C PHE A 175 1.26 -4.73 18.44
N ASP A 176 1.64 -5.73 19.24
CA ASP A 176 2.02 -7.05 18.72
C ASP A 176 0.79 -7.96 18.66
N THR A 177 0.95 -9.26 18.39
CA THR A 177 -0.17 -10.21 18.37
C THR A 177 -0.81 -10.47 19.73
N LYS A 178 -0.20 -10.03 20.83
CA LYS A 178 -0.67 -10.26 22.21
C LYS A 178 -1.22 -8.99 22.87
N GLY A 179 -0.94 -7.80 22.33
CA GLY A 179 -1.48 -6.55 22.82
C GLY A 179 -0.53 -5.36 22.66
N PRO A 180 -0.75 -4.28 23.43
CA PRO A 180 0.08 -3.07 23.37
C PRO A 180 1.55 -3.37 23.68
N LYS A 181 2.46 -2.71 22.95
CA LYS A 181 3.90 -2.80 23.14
C LYS A 181 4.53 -1.43 23.33
N PRO A 182 5.60 -1.33 24.12
CA PRO A 182 6.40 -0.11 24.15
C PRO A 182 7.03 0.12 22.78
N CYS A 183 7.09 1.38 22.41
CA CYS A 183 7.72 1.82 21.19
C CYS A 183 9.23 2.05 21.45
N PRO A 184 10.15 1.37 20.76
CA PRO A 184 11.57 1.64 20.93
C PRO A 184 11.91 3.07 20.48
N THR A 185 12.65 3.80 21.31
CA THR A 185 12.98 5.23 21.14
C THR A 185 13.65 5.57 19.80
N SER A 186 14.35 4.61 19.19
CA SER A 186 15.01 4.74 17.88
C SER A 186 14.16 4.33 16.67
N GLY A 187 12.97 3.73 16.85
CA GLY A 187 12.33 2.94 15.79
C GLY A 187 10.92 3.36 15.33
N CYS A 188 10.16 4.15 16.09
CA CYS A 188 8.74 4.38 15.76
C CYS A 188 8.48 5.56 14.81
N TRP A 189 9.44 5.89 13.95
CA TRP A 189 9.44 7.18 13.28
C TRP A 189 8.81 7.19 11.89
N VAL A 190 8.43 6.05 11.32
CA VAL A 190 7.91 6.02 9.95
C VAL A 190 6.78 5.01 9.77
N VAL A 191 5.56 5.52 9.67
CA VAL A 191 4.45 4.77 9.07
C VAL A 191 4.48 5.06 7.57
N TYR A 192 4.98 4.10 6.78
CA TYR A 192 4.95 4.23 5.32
C TYR A 192 3.52 4.05 4.81
N SER A 193 3.01 5.07 4.11
CA SER A 193 1.73 5.06 3.41
C SER A 193 1.84 4.43 2.01
N SER A 194 2.86 3.60 1.78
CA SER A 194 3.07 2.86 0.54
C SER A 194 2.85 1.37 0.77
N PHE A 195 2.56 0.67 -0.32
CA PHE A 195 2.43 -0.78 -0.38
C PHE A 195 3.08 -1.25 -1.69
N GLN A 196 4.30 -1.78 -1.59
CA GLN A 196 5.10 -2.25 -2.72
C GLN A 196 5.83 -3.55 -2.33
N VAL A 197 6.15 -4.40 -3.31
CA VAL A 197 6.78 -5.72 -3.07
C VAL A 197 8.17 -5.60 -2.45
N ASP A 198 8.94 -4.61 -2.88
CA ASP A 198 10.29 -4.33 -2.38
C ASP A 198 10.30 -3.95 -0.89
N GLN A 199 9.16 -3.51 -0.35
CA GLN A 199 8.98 -3.23 1.08
C GLN A 199 8.72 -4.48 1.92
N LEU A 200 8.53 -5.67 1.33
CA LEU A 200 8.25 -6.90 2.07
C LEU A 200 9.33 -7.21 3.13
N ALA A 201 10.61 -7.05 2.77
CA ALA A 201 11.70 -7.30 3.71
C ALA A 201 11.65 -6.34 4.91
N ASP A 202 11.24 -5.09 4.69
CA ASP A 202 11.17 -4.06 5.71
C ASP A 202 9.97 -4.29 6.63
N GLU A 203 8.81 -4.60 6.06
CA GLU A 203 7.60 -4.93 6.82
C GLU A 203 7.79 -6.23 7.62
N LYS A 204 8.53 -7.22 7.11
CA LYS A 204 8.93 -8.42 7.87
C LYS A 204 9.81 -8.08 9.07
N ARG A 205 10.80 -7.20 8.90
CA ARG A 205 11.66 -6.75 10.02
C ARG A 205 10.83 -6.04 11.08
N ARG A 206 9.88 -5.19 10.68
CA ARG A 206 8.96 -4.52 11.61
C ARG A 206 8.09 -5.52 12.36
N LEU A 207 7.46 -6.46 11.66
CA LEU A 207 6.66 -7.51 12.27
C LEU A 207 7.48 -8.34 13.27
N ALA A 208 8.71 -8.70 12.92
CA ALA A 208 9.63 -9.44 13.80
C ALA A 208 10.01 -8.67 15.07
N THR A 209 9.99 -7.34 15.04
CA THR A 209 10.16 -6.50 16.24
C THR A 209 8.88 -6.33 17.07
N GLY A 210 7.80 -7.02 16.72
CA GLY A 210 6.52 -6.99 17.44
C GLY A 210 5.57 -5.89 16.98
N HIS A 211 5.81 -5.26 15.83
CA HIS A 211 4.93 -4.25 15.27
C HIS A 211 3.92 -4.93 14.33
N ALA A 212 2.84 -5.49 14.89
CA ALA A 212 1.77 -6.11 14.09
C ALA A 212 0.78 -5.06 13.59
N VAL A 213 0.46 -4.08 14.43
CA VAL A 213 -0.39 -2.93 14.12
C VAL A 213 0.21 -1.68 14.71
N GLU A 214 0.18 -0.59 13.95
CA GLU A 214 0.63 0.71 14.40
C GLU A 214 -0.43 1.77 14.11
N ILE A 215 -0.78 2.55 15.12
CA ILE A 215 -1.59 3.75 14.97
C ILE A 215 -0.70 4.95 15.28
N MET A 216 -0.69 5.96 14.42
CA MET A 216 0.01 7.21 14.65
C MET A 216 -0.96 8.37 14.50
N ALA A 217 -0.97 9.27 15.48
CA ALA A 217 -1.69 10.54 15.40
C ALA A 217 -0.69 11.70 15.49
N THR A 218 -0.75 12.60 14.52
CA THR A 218 0.01 13.85 14.52
C THR A 218 -0.97 15.01 14.51
N ALA A 219 -0.93 15.84 15.55
CA ALA A 219 -1.72 17.06 15.65
C ALA A 219 -0.82 18.30 15.58
N PHE A 220 -1.10 19.20 14.64
CA PHE A 220 -0.47 20.50 14.51
C PHE A 220 -1.42 21.57 15.04
N THR A 221 -0.91 22.51 15.84
CA THR A 221 -1.72 23.60 16.40
C THR A 221 -1.69 24.85 15.53
N HIS A 222 -2.65 25.75 15.76
CA HIS A 222 -2.64 27.06 15.12
C HIS A 222 -1.51 27.93 15.66
N SER A 223 -0.94 28.78 14.79
CA SER A 223 0.03 29.78 15.20
C SER A 223 -0.60 30.94 15.99
N SER A 224 -1.89 31.20 15.77
CA SER A 224 -2.65 32.24 16.48
C SER A 224 -3.20 31.78 17.83
N ASP A 225 -3.33 30.47 18.04
CA ASP A 225 -3.75 29.87 19.30
C ASP A 225 -3.16 28.45 19.40
N GLY A 226 -2.10 28.32 20.21
CA GLY A 226 -1.38 27.06 20.40
C GLY A 226 -2.21 25.96 21.06
N ASN A 227 -3.35 26.28 21.67
CA ASN A 227 -4.23 25.28 22.26
C ASN A 227 -5.21 24.67 21.24
N ARG A 228 -5.32 25.24 20.04
CA ARG A 228 -6.30 24.81 19.03
C ARG A 228 -5.64 23.99 17.93
N VAL A 229 -6.26 22.87 17.55
CA VAL A 229 -5.73 22.00 16.49
C VAL A 229 -6.06 22.58 15.11
N ARG A 230 -5.03 22.83 14.31
CA ARG A 230 -5.16 23.18 12.89
C ARG A 230 -5.28 21.95 12.00
N THR A 231 -4.48 20.93 12.27
CA THR A 231 -4.49 19.69 11.47
C THR A 231 -4.31 18.50 12.38
N LEU A 232 -5.15 17.49 12.20
CA LEU A 232 -4.99 16.18 12.83
C LEU A 232 -4.87 15.14 11.72
N GLU A 233 -3.76 14.42 11.68
CA GLU A 233 -3.58 13.24 10.83
C GLU A 233 -3.54 11.99 11.71
N VAL A 234 -4.36 11.00 11.38
CA VAL A 234 -4.38 9.69 12.02
C VAL A 234 -4.12 8.63 10.96
N THR A 235 -3.07 7.84 11.14
CA THR A 235 -2.71 6.73 10.27
C THR A 235 -2.82 5.41 11.04
N ALA A 236 -3.51 4.45 10.48
CA ALA A 236 -3.56 3.06 10.93
C ALA A 236 -2.82 2.17 9.92
N ASN A 237 -1.84 1.41 10.39
CA ASN A 237 -1.00 0.55 9.55
C ASN A 237 -1.04 -0.89 10.07
N TYR A 238 -1.52 -1.81 9.24
CA TYR A 238 -1.69 -3.21 9.58
C TYR A 238 -0.51 -4.02 9.02
N VAL A 239 0.65 -3.89 9.67
CA VAL A 239 1.92 -4.48 9.24
C VAL A 239 1.80 -5.99 9.03
N ALA A 240 1.13 -6.70 9.95
CA ALA A 240 0.91 -8.14 9.82
C ALA A 240 0.13 -8.50 8.56
N ASN A 241 -0.91 -7.72 8.22
CA ASN A 241 -1.67 -7.93 6.99
C ASN A 241 -0.87 -7.59 5.73
N LYS A 242 -0.05 -6.53 5.77
CA LYS A 242 0.87 -6.18 4.66
C LYS A 242 1.84 -7.33 4.36
N VAL A 243 2.48 -7.86 5.39
CA VAL A 243 3.42 -8.99 5.26
C VAL A 243 2.69 -10.20 4.67
N LEU A 244 1.58 -10.61 5.29
CA LEU A 244 0.79 -11.76 4.84
C LEU A 244 0.40 -11.62 3.36
N THR A 245 -0.20 -10.50 2.98
CA THR A 245 -0.66 -10.35 1.60
C THR A 245 0.46 -10.36 0.57
N LEU A 246 1.64 -9.83 0.90
CA LEU A 246 2.77 -9.80 -0.02
C LEU A 246 3.43 -11.18 -0.10
N GLU A 247 3.51 -11.92 1.01
CA GLU A 247 4.02 -13.29 1.03
C GLU A 247 3.15 -14.23 0.18
N GLU A 248 1.83 -14.18 0.36
CA GLU A 248 0.90 -15.03 -0.40
C GLU A 248 0.94 -14.72 -1.91
N ALA A 249 1.02 -13.44 -2.28
CA ALA A 249 1.20 -13.05 -3.68
C ALA A 249 2.55 -13.52 -4.23
N PHE A 250 3.64 -13.34 -3.47
CA PHE A 250 4.98 -13.73 -3.88
C PHE A 250 5.12 -15.24 -4.09
N GLN A 251 4.54 -16.06 -3.20
CA GLN A 251 4.54 -17.52 -3.35
C GLN A 251 3.84 -17.95 -4.64
N GLN A 252 2.71 -17.33 -4.98
CA GLN A 252 1.99 -17.62 -6.22
C GLN A 252 2.79 -17.20 -7.46
N PHE A 253 3.40 -16.02 -7.44
CA PHE A 253 4.28 -15.60 -8.54
C PHE A 253 5.49 -16.52 -8.71
N GLN A 254 6.14 -16.92 -7.62
CA GLN A 254 7.28 -17.85 -7.68
C GLN A 254 6.86 -19.18 -8.31
N LYS A 255 5.72 -19.74 -7.88
CA LYS A 255 5.19 -20.97 -8.44
C LYS A 255 4.90 -20.83 -9.94
N ALA A 256 4.23 -19.76 -10.35
CA ALA A 256 3.94 -19.51 -11.77
C ALA A 256 5.23 -19.33 -12.59
N GLY A 257 6.18 -18.53 -12.09
CA GLY A 257 7.47 -18.32 -12.73
C GLY A 257 8.30 -19.59 -12.89
N GLU A 258 8.27 -20.48 -11.89
CA GLU A 258 8.90 -21.79 -11.99
C GLU A 258 8.29 -22.66 -13.08
N GLU A 259 6.96 -22.72 -13.15
CA GLU A 259 6.25 -23.49 -14.16
C GLU A 259 6.56 -22.99 -15.58
N LEU A 260 6.59 -21.67 -15.76
CA LEU A 260 6.92 -21.03 -17.03
C LEU A 260 8.38 -21.25 -17.42
N TYR A 261 9.30 -21.07 -16.47
CA TYR A 261 10.72 -21.31 -16.69
C TYR A 261 10.99 -22.77 -17.10
N ARG A 262 10.34 -23.74 -16.46
CA ARG A 262 10.46 -25.16 -16.82
C ARG A 262 9.92 -25.43 -18.23
N LYS A 263 8.78 -24.84 -18.60
CA LYS A 263 8.23 -24.94 -19.96
C LYS A 263 9.17 -24.35 -21.02
N SER A 264 9.78 -23.19 -20.75
CA SER A 264 10.70 -22.54 -21.69
C SER A 264 12.06 -23.21 -21.78
N ALA A 265 12.53 -23.84 -20.70
CA ALA A 265 13.81 -24.54 -20.66
C ALA A 265 13.76 -25.96 -21.27
N THR A 266 12.57 -26.47 -21.59
CA THR A 266 12.41 -27.77 -22.25
C THR A 266 12.54 -27.57 -23.77
N PRO A 267 13.57 -28.14 -24.45
CA PRO A 267 13.71 -28.02 -25.90
C PRO A 267 12.47 -28.58 -26.60
N ALA A 268 11.96 -27.87 -27.60
CA ALA A 268 10.92 -28.42 -28.46
C ALA A 268 11.42 -29.74 -29.06
N ALA A 269 10.63 -30.82 -28.97
CA ALA A 269 10.95 -32.07 -29.63
C ALA A 269 11.15 -31.80 -31.13
N ALA A 270 12.24 -32.32 -31.70
CA ALA A 270 12.47 -32.21 -33.14
C ALA A 270 11.23 -32.76 -33.89
N PRO A 271 10.77 -32.08 -34.96
CA PRO A 271 9.68 -32.61 -35.76
C PRO A 271 10.06 -34.00 -36.24
N LYS A 272 9.14 -34.97 -36.08
CA LYS A 272 9.32 -36.28 -36.72
C LYS A 272 9.21 -36.06 -38.23
N LEU A 273 10.31 -36.35 -38.94
CA LEU A 273 10.36 -36.44 -40.40
C LEU A 273 9.64 -37.73 -40.87
#